data_AF-A0A2A7WR90-F1
#
_entry.id   AF-A0A2A7WR90-F1
#
_cell.length_a   1.000
_cell.length_b   1.000
_cell.length_c   1.000
_cell.angle_alpha   90.00
_cell.angle_beta   90.00
_cell.angle_gamma   90.00
#
_symmetry.space_group_name_H-M   'P 1'
#
loop_
_entity.id
_entity.type
_entity.pdbx_description
1 polymer ?
#
loop_
_entity_poly.entity_id
_entity_poly.type
_entity_poly.pdbx_seq_one_letter_code
_entity_poly.pdbx_strand_id
1 'polypeptide(L)'
;MRTLEYDLFPEAYGSKNKFVTKEGTITDLIIDTGMLLSSDYDKVIPSLKTLNQLFLNGFYPRSGEWVPFEIDEEEYEELIKDLTSIPSPRPYRTKENT
;
A
#
# COMPACT_ATOMS: atom_id res chain seq x y z
N MET A 1 -11.82 -8.37 -0.11
CA MET A 1 -10.79 -7.46 0.45
C MET A 1 -11.38 -6.60 1.57
N ARG A 2 -10.71 -6.52 2.72
CA ARG A 2 -11.18 -5.73 3.88
C ARG A 2 -10.91 -4.23 3.78
N THR A 3 -11.62 -3.45 4.59
CA THR A 3 -11.36 -2.01 4.81
C THR A 3 -10.51 -1.79 6.05
N LEU A 4 -9.71 -0.74 6.01
CA LEU A 4 -8.75 -0.34 7.03
C LEU A 4 -8.87 1.16 7.25
N GLU A 5 -8.75 1.57 8.51
CA GLU A 5 -8.57 2.97 8.89
C GLU A 5 -7.07 3.26 8.98
N TYR A 6 -6.62 4.32 8.33
CA TYR A 6 -5.23 4.78 8.34
C TYR A 6 -5.13 6.30 8.29
N ASP A 7 -4.06 6.83 8.86
CA ASP A 7 -3.76 8.25 8.91
C ASP A 7 -2.68 8.60 7.90
N LEU A 8 -2.96 9.54 7.00
CA LEU A 8 -1.99 10.05 6.04
C LEU A 8 -1.31 11.30 6.59
N PHE A 9 0.02 11.37 6.44
CA PHE A 9 0.79 12.53 6.85
C PHE A 9 0.53 13.74 5.92
N PRO A 10 0.40 14.95 6.47
CA PRO A 10 0.06 16.16 5.71
C PRO A 10 1.09 16.54 4.63
N GLU A 11 2.34 16.09 4.75
CA GLU A 11 3.41 16.31 3.75
C GLU A 11 3.14 15.61 2.42
N ALA A 12 2.32 14.55 2.41
CA ALA A 12 1.95 13.83 1.19
C ALA A 12 0.99 14.64 0.28
N TYR A 13 0.36 15.70 0.78
CA TYR A 13 -0.73 16.41 0.06
C TYR A 13 -0.70 17.95 0.16
N GLY A 14 0.41 18.55 0.58
CA GLY A 14 0.51 20.03 0.69
C GLY A 14 -0.49 20.65 1.68
N SER A 15 -1.04 19.84 2.60
CA SER A 15 -2.08 20.27 3.53
C SER A 15 -1.47 20.81 4.83
N LYS A 16 -2.10 21.85 5.37
CA LYS A 16 -1.67 22.59 6.56
C LYS A 16 -1.73 21.74 7.84
N ASN A 17 -0.69 20.94 8.09
CA ASN A 17 -0.38 20.34 9.40
C ASN A 17 -1.50 19.51 10.07
N LYS A 18 -2.36 18.81 9.32
CA LYS A 18 -3.34 17.89 9.91
C LYS A 18 -3.24 16.52 9.26
N PHE A 19 -3.16 15.48 10.08
CA PHE A 19 -3.32 14.09 9.66
C PHE A 19 -4.69 13.92 9.01
N VAL A 20 -4.75 13.19 7.89
CA VAL A 20 -5.99 12.84 7.21
C VAL A 20 -6.28 11.39 7.50
N THR A 21 -7.22 11.13 8.41
CA THR A 21 -7.75 9.79 8.65
C THR A 21 -8.64 9.39 7.47
N LYS A 22 -8.34 8.25 6.84
CA LYS A 22 -9.07 7.70 5.71
C LYS A 22 -9.45 6.26 6.00
N GLU A 23 -10.65 5.87 5.57
CA GLU A 23 -11.07 4.48 5.50
C GLU A 23 -10.95 4.03 4.04
N GLY A 24 -10.21 2.94 3.79
CA GLY A 24 -9.97 2.42 2.45
C GLY A 24 -9.51 0.97 2.46
N THR A 25 -9.33 0.40 1.28
CA THR A 25 -8.80 -0.97 1.15
C THR A 25 -7.29 -1.00 1.34
N ILE A 26 -6.71 -2.21 1.39
CA ILE A 26 -5.25 -2.38 1.38
C ILE A 26 -4.65 -1.79 0.09
N THR A 27 -5.36 -1.87 -1.03
CA THR A 27 -4.94 -1.23 -2.28
C THR A 27 -4.85 0.29 -2.12
N ASP A 28 -5.89 0.93 -1.56
CA ASP A 28 -5.89 2.36 -1.30
C ASP A 28 -4.69 2.77 -0.43
N LEU A 29 -4.43 2.01 0.65
CA LEU A 29 -3.29 2.25 1.52
C LEU A 29 -1.96 2.23 0.75
N ILE A 30 -1.75 1.23 -0.12
CA ILE A 30 -0.51 1.12 -0.91
C ILE A 30 -0.37 2.28 -1.90
N ILE A 31 -1.47 2.70 -2.53
CA ILE A 31 -1.49 3.80 -3.49
C ILE A 31 -1.21 5.13 -2.79
N ASP A 32 -1.96 5.42 -1.73
CA ASP A 32 -1.88 6.69 -1.00
C ASP A 32 -0.52 6.85 -0.30
N THR A 33 0.03 5.76 0.24
CA THR A 33 1.36 5.81 0.86
C THR A 33 2.50 5.81 -0.15
N GLY A 34 2.23 5.37 -1.38
CA GLY A 34 3.22 5.20 -2.43
C GLY A 34 4.29 4.16 -2.09
N MET A 35 4.03 3.24 -1.15
CA MET A 35 5.07 2.35 -0.61
C MET A 35 5.73 1.45 -1.66
N LEU A 36 4.99 1.10 -2.71
CA LEU A 36 5.50 0.31 -3.84
C LEU A 36 6.03 1.17 -5.00
N LEU A 37 5.97 2.51 -4.89
CA LEU A 37 6.50 3.43 -5.90
C LEU A 37 7.98 3.79 -5.66
N SER A 38 8.50 3.51 -4.46
CA SER A 38 9.91 3.71 -4.12
C SER A 38 10.82 2.88 -5.02
N SER A 39 12.05 3.36 -5.25
CA SER A 39 13.02 2.71 -6.14
C SER A 39 13.37 1.27 -5.75
N ASP A 40 13.18 0.89 -4.49
CA ASP A 40 13.34 -0.48 -4.00
C ASP A 40 12.32 -1.46 -4.59
N TYR A 41 11.12 -0.99 -4.92
CA TYR A 41 10.04 -1.81 -5.46
C TYR A 41 9.73 -1.52 -6.93
N ASP A 42 9.76 -0.26 -7.39
CA ASP A 42 9.45 0.12 -8.79
C ASP A 42 8.16 -0.55 -9.31
N LYS A 43 7.09 -0.46 -8.51
CA LYS A 43 5.78 -1.09 -8.74
C LYS A 43 5.79 -2.63 -8.80
N VAL A 44 6.87 -3.27 -8.36
CA VAL A 44 6.92 -4.71 -8.14
C VAL A 44 6.23 -5.04 -6.82
N ILE A 45 5.17 -5.83 -6.88
CA ILE A 45 4.46 -6.36 -5.72
C ILE A 45 5.37 -7.42 -5.07
N PRO A 46 5.83 -7.19 -3.83
CA PRO A 46 6.69 -8.14 -3.15
C PRO A 46 5.86 -9.31 -2.60
N SER A 47 6.53 -10.39 -2.21
CA SER A 47 5.86 -11.58 -1.68
C SER A 47 4.99 -11.25 -0.45
N LEU A 48 3.95 -12.05 -0.23
CA LEU A 48 3.05 -11.97 0.92
C LEU A 48 3.80 -11.75 2.25
N LYS A 49 4.86 -12.53 2.49
CA LYS A 49 5.69 -12.40 3.69
C LYS A 49 6.28 -11.00 3.87
N THR A 50 6.79 -10.41 2.78
CA THR A 50 7.37 -9.07 2.79
C THR A 50 6.30 -8.00 2.97
N LEU A 51 5.14 -8.14 2.31
CA LEU A 51 4.01 -7.24 2.53
C LEU A 51 3.53 -7.27 3.99
N ASN A 52 3.37 -8.46 4.58
CA ASN A 52 2.99 -8.58 5.98
C ASN A 52 4.03 -7.95 6.90
N GLN A 53 5.33 -8.04 6.59
CA GLN A 53 6.34 -7.29 7.36
C GLN A 53 6.16 -5.77 7.27
N LEU A 54 5.78 -5.25 6.10
CA LEU A 54 5.49 -3.82 5.93
C LEU A 54 4.22 -3.43 6.70
N PHE A 55 3.16 -4.21 6.58
CA PHE A 55 1.89 -3.94 7.25
C PHE A 55 1.98 -4.05 8.77
N LEU A 56 2.78 -5.00 9.29
CA LEU A 56 3.05 -5.14 10.71
C LEU A 56 3.87 -4.00 11.30
N ASN A 57 4.63 -3.24 10.49
CA ASN A 57 5.32 -2.06 10.99
C ASN A 57 4.33 -0.97 11.42
N GLY A 58 3.11 -0.95 10.86
CA GLY A 58 2.07 0.03 11.20
C GLY A 58 2.35 1.45 10.72
N PHE A 59 3.40 1.68 9.93
CA PHE A 59 3.67 3.00 9.35
C PHE A 59 4.56 2.92 8.11
N TYR A 60 4.44 3.93 7.25
CA TYR A 60 5.35 4.21 6.15
C TYR A 60 5.93 5.62 6.32
N PRO A 61 7.27 5.78 6.37
CA PRO A 61 7.91 7.06 6.67
C PRO A 61 7.39 8.20 5.78
N ARG A 62 6.93 9.28 6.43
CA ARG A 62 6.44 10.52 5.77
C ARG A 62 5.22 10.33 4.85
N SER A 63 4.56 9.18 4.88
CA SER A 63 3.35 8.94 4.08
C SER A 63 2.13 8.64 4.93
N GLY A 64 2.21 7.68 5.86
CA GLY A 64 1.07 7.35 6.71
C GLY A 64 1.36 6.38 7.85
N GLU A 65 0.40 6.24 8.76
CA GLU A 65 0.36 5.33 9.90
C GLU A 65 -0.95 4.53 9.87
N TRP A 66 -0.92 3.29 10.35
CA TRP A 66 -2.09 2.40 10.40
C TRP A 66 -1.93 1.39 11.54
N VAL A 67 -3.03 0.75 11.92
CA VAL A 67 -2.99 -0.34 12.91
C VAL A 67 -2.27 -1.55 12.29
N PRO A 68 -1.18 -2.07 12.89
CA PRO A 68 -0.48 -3.24 12.38
C PRO A 68 -1.41 -4.41 12.07
N PHE A 69 -1.23 -5.00 10.89
CA PHE A 69 -2.07 -6.10 10.43
C PHE A 69 -1.31 -7.08 9.54
N GLU A 70 -1.89 -8.25 9.35
CA GLU A 70 -1.43 -9.25 8.37
C GLU A 70 -2.57 -9.57 7.41
N ILE A 71 -2.22 -9.93 6.19
CA ILE A 71 -3.14 -10.44 5.18
C ILE A 71 -2.81 -11.91 4.90
N ASP A 72 -3.83 -12.68 4.56
CA ASP A 72 -3.67 -14.08 4.13
C ASP A 72 -3.45 -14.18 2.61
N GLU A 73 -3.35 -15.42 2.10
CA GLU A 73 -3.09 -15.69 0.69
C GLU A 73 -4.25 -15.25 -0.21
N GLU A 74 -5.51 -15.40 0.23
CA GLU A 74 -6.68 -14.98 -0.53
C GLU A 74 -6.72 -13.45 -0.65
N GLU A 75 -6.48 -12.74 0.46
CA GLU A 75 -6.39 -11.26 0.45
C GLU A 75 -5.21 -10.77 -0.43
N TYR A 76 -4.12 -11.51 -0.47
CA TYR A 76 -2.96 -11.20 -1.30
C TYR A 76 -3.23 -11.39 -2.80
N GLU A 77 -3.92 -12.46 -3.19
CA GLU A 77 -4.34 -12.67 -4.58
C GLU A 77 -5.33 -11.59 -5.03
N GLU A 78 -6.29 -11.23 -4.17
CA GLU A 78 -7.19 -10.10 -4.43
C GLU A 78 -6.41 -8.78 -4.61
N LEU A 79 -5.42 -8.53 -3.76
CA LEU A 79 -4.57 -7.34 -3.83
C LEU A 79 -3.78 -7.28 -5.14
N ILE A 80 -3.17 -8.38 -5.58
CA ILE A 80 -2.45 -8.43 -6.85
C ILE A 80 -3.41 -8.10 -8.00
N LYS A 81 -4.58 -8.72 -8.03
CA LYS A 81 -5.58 -8.50 -9.07
C LYS A 81 -6.04 -7.06 -9.13
N ASP A 82 -6.26 -6.45 -7.97
CA ASP A 82 -6.70 -5.06 -7.87
C ASP A 82 -5.60 -4.09 -8.35
N LEU A 83 -4.37 -4.23 -7.82
CA LEU A 83 -3.22 -3.41 -8.21
C LEU A 83 -2.87 -3.52 -9.70
N THR A 84 -2.90 -4.74 -10.26
CA THR A 84 -2.58 -4.98 -11.68
C THR A 84 -3.68 -4.49 -12.63
N SER A 85 -4.93 -4.36 -12.14
CA SER A 85 -6.05 -3.83 -12.92
C SER A 85 -6.04 -2.30 -13.03
N ILE A 86 -5.22 -1.60 -12.25
CA ILE A 86 -5.15 -0.14 -12.27
C ILE A 86 -4.58 0.34 -13.62
N PRO A 87 -5.34 1.15 -14.39
CA PRO A 87 -4.86 1.69 -15.64
C PRO A 87 -3.71 2.68 -15.38
N SER A 88 -2.48 2.28 -15.71
CA SER A 88 -1.29 3.11 -15.54
C SER A 88 -0.29 2.85 -16.67
N PRO A 89 0.44 3.87 -17.16
CA PRO A 89 1.47 3.67 -18.19
C PRO A 89 2.59 2.72 -17.74
N ARG A 90 2.77 2.55 -16.43
CA ARG A 90 3.56 1.48 -15.82
C ARG A 90 2.68 0.76 -14.81
N PRO A 91 2.07 -0.40 -15.16
CA PRO A 91 1.21 -1.13 -14.24
C PRO A 91 2.04 -1.76 -13.11
N TYR A 92 1.37 -2.13 -12.02
CA TYR A 92 1.98 -2.98 -11.00
C TYR A 92 2.25 -4.36 -11.58
N ARG A 93 3.33 -5.01 -11.12
CA ARG A 93 3.77 -6.33 -11.61
C ARG A 93 4.21 -7.23 -10.46
N THR A 94 4.07 -8.54 -10.61
CA THR A 94 4.63 -9.51 -9.67
C THR A 94 6.07 -9.85 -10.06
N LYS A 95 6.88 -10.33 -9.09
CA LYS A 95 8.25 -10.79 -9.37
C LYS A 95 8.32 -11.91 -10.42
N GLU A 96 7.26 -12.70 -10.58
CA GLU A 96 7.21 -13.77 -11.59
C GLU A 96 7.07 -13.27 -13.03
N ASN A 97 6.74 -11.99 -13.24
CA ASN A 97 6.60 -11.35 -14.55
C ASN A 97 7.72 -10.33 -14.86
N THR A 98 8.89 -10.46 -14.23
CA THR A 98 10.10 -9.68 -14.55
C THR A 98 11.15 -10.59 -15.16
#